data_AF-A0A0A2M2C5-F1
#
_entry.id   AF-A0A0A2M2C5-F1
#
_cell.length_a   1.000
_cell.length_b   1.000
_cell.length_c   1.000
_cell.angle_alpha   90.00
_cell.angle_beta   90.00
_cell.angle_gamma   90.00
#
_symmetry.space_group_name_H-M   'P 1'
#
loop_
_entity.id
_entity.type
_entity.pdbx_description
1 polymer ?
#
loop_
_entity_poly.entity_id
_entity_poly.type
_entity_poly.pdbx_seq_one_letter_code
_entity_poly.pdbx_strand_id
1 'polypeptide(L)'
;MRNKQHVTKEIVELSAIKASYNHYLASGRSIFEVENTTQLHYNLCVINRSLRQLFEELKGLNEQLATDNRQLKTNNGQLAMGSYFISPEFKALETRAIMQFNSDRRFTITE
;
A
#
# COMPACT_ATOMS: atom_id res chain seq x y z
N MET A 1 7.51 12.40 3.01
CA MET A 1 7.68 10.93 2.99
C MET A 1 8.08 10.52 1.58
N ARG A 2 9.09 9.66 1.41
CA ARG A 2 9.60 9.26 0.10
C ARG A 2 8.58 8.33 -0.59
N ASN A 3 8.42 8.45 -1.92
CA ASN A 3 7.49 7.62 -2.68
C ASN A 3 8.05 6.19 -2.83
N LYS A 4 7.20 5.17 -2.64
CA LYS A 4 7.52 3.75 -2.87
C LYS A 4 8.18 3.49 -4.22
N GLN A 5 7.74 4.16 -5.28
CA GLN A 5 8.33 4.01 -6.62
C GLN A 5 9.78 4.51 -6.65
N HIS A 6 10.08 5.62 -5.97
CA HIS A 6 11.43 6.15 -5.89
C HIS A 6 12.35 5.22 -5.11
N VAL A 7 11.91 4.72 -3.95
CA VAL A 7 12.68 3.74 -3.14
C VAL A 7 12.95 2.47 -3.94
N THR A 8 11.95 1.97 -4.69
CA THR A 8 12.11 0.79 -5.53
C THR A 8 13.13 1.01 -6.65
N LYS A 9 13.09 2.17 -7.31
CA LYS A 9 14.05 2.53 -8.37
C LYS A 9 15.48 2.60 -7.82
N GLU A 10 15.65 3.23 -6.66
CA GLU A 10 16.95 3.36 -5.98
C GLU A 10 17.53 1.98 -5.60
N ILE A 11 16.69 1.05 -5.13
CA ILE A 11 17.09 -0.35 -4.87
C ILE A 11 17.59 -1.03 -6.14
N VAL A 12 16.88 -0.87 -7.27
CA VAL A 12 17.28 -1.49 -8.55
C VAL A 12 18.62 -0.94 -9.03
N GLU A 13 18.81 0.38 -8.99
CA GLU A 13 20.06 1.03 -9.39
C GLU A 13 21.24 0.57 -8.53
N LEU A 14 21.10 0.60 -7.19
CA LEU A 14 22.16 0.14 -6.28
C LEU A 14 22.45 -1.36 -6.43
N SER A 15 21.44 -2.17 -6.75
CA SER A 15 21.63 -3.60 -7.01
C SER A 15 22.41 -3.84 -8.31
N ALA A 16 22.18 -3.04 -9.34
CA ALA A 16 22.95 -3.11 -10.59
C ALA A 16 24.41 -2.68 -10.39
N ILE A 17 24.65 -1.63 -9.61
CA ILE A 17 26.01 -1.18 -9.26
C ILE A 17 26.72 -2.28 -8.46
N LYS A 18 26.05 -2.85 -7.45
CA LYS A 18 26.59 -3.98 -6.67
C LYS A 18 26.95 -5.17 -7.55
N ALA A 19 26.10 -5.53 -8.52
CA ALA A 19 26.37 -6.62 -9.46
C ALA A 19 27.62 -6.34 -10.31
N SER A 20 27.78 -5.10 -10.77
CA SER A 20 28.94 -4.66 -11.56
C SER A 20 30.23 -4.76 -10.75
N TYR A 21 30.21 -4.36 -9.48
CA TYR A 21 31.37 -4.50 -8.58
C TYR A 21 31.71 -5.96 -8.32
N ASN A 22 30.72 -6.81 -8.06
CA ASN A 22 30.94 -8.24 -7.88
C ASN A 22 31.53 -8.88 -9.14
N HIS A 23 31.07 -8.47 -10.33
CA HIS A 23 31.61 -8.94 -11.60
C HIS A 23 33.08 -8.56 -11.78
N TYR A 24 33.45 -7.30 -11.47
CA TYR A 24 34.85 -6.88 -11.50
C TYR A 24 35.70 -7.68 -10.50
N LEU A 25 35.23 -7.85 -9.26
CA LEU A 25 35.96 -8.59 -8.22
C LEU A 25 36.17 -10.06 -8.58
N ALA A 26 35.22 -10.67 -9.29
CA ALA A 26 35.35 -12.03 -9.81
C ALA A 26 36.29 -12.14 -11.02
N SER A 27 36.70 -11.01 -11.62
CA SER A 27 37.63 -11.01 -12.75
C SER A 27 39.08 -11.20 -12.30
N GLY A 28 39.92 -11.81 -13.13
CA GLY A 28 41.35 -11.98 -12.82
C GLY A 28 42.12 -10.67 -12.66
N ARG A 29 41.59 -9.52 -13.12
CA ARG A 29 42.22 -8.19 -12.95
C ARG A 29 42.23 -7.74 -11.49
N SER A 30 41.20 -8.11 -10.71
CA SER A 30 41.08 -7.69 -9.31
C SER A 30 42.23 -8.21 -8.44
N ILE A 31 42.87 -9.31 -8.85
CA ILE A 31 44.01 -9.94 -8.17
C ILE A 31 45.25 -9.05 -8.21
N PHE A 32 45.43 -8.29 -9.29
CA PHE A 32 46.63 -7.46 -9.51
C PHE A 32 46.43 -6.00 -9.06
N GLU A 33 45.18 -5.51 -9.02
CA GLU A 33 44.85 -4.13 -8.63
C GLU A 33 44.40 -4.04 -7.15
N VAL A 34 45.30 -4.31 -6.22
CA VAL A 34 44.99 -4.45 -4.77
C VAL A 34 44.31 -3.20 -4.19
N GLU A 35 44.76 -1.99 -4.53
CA GLU A 35 44.17 -0.74 -4.06
C GLU A 35 42.74 -0.55 -4.55
N ASN A 36 42.50 -0.81 -5.84
CA ASN A 36 41.19 -0.71 -6.48
C ASN A 36 40.21 -1.74 -5.88
N THR A 37 40.67 -2.98 -5.72
CA THR A 37 39.91 -4.07 -5.08
C THR A 37 39.53 -3.73 -3.64
N THR A 38 40.44 -3.13 -2.87
CA THR A 38 40.16 -2.70 -1.48
C THR A 38 39.10 -1.60 -1.44
N GLN A 39 39.17 -0.61 -2.33
CA GLN A 39 38.14 0.43 -2.45
C GLN A 39 36.79 -0.15 -2.85
N LEU A 40 36.76 -1.11 -3.79
CA LEU A 40 35.54 -1.79 -4.19
C LEU A 40 34.89 -2.59 -3.06
N HIS A 41 35.68 -3.26 -2.22
CA HIS A 41 35.16 -3.95 -1.03
C HIS A 41 34.54 -2.97 -0.04
N TYR A 42 35.19 -1.82 0.21
CA TYR A 42 34.61 -0.77 1.04
C TYR A 42 33.29 -0.24 0.45
N ASN A 43 33.27 0.06 -0.84
CA ASN A 43 32.09 0.55 -1.54
C ASN A 43 30.95 -0.48 -1.51
N LEU A 44 31.24 -1.77 -1.65
CA LEU A 44 30.26 -2.84 -1.49
C LEU A 44 29.68 -2.87 -0.08
N CYS A 45 30.48 -2.63 0.97
CA CYS A 45 30.00 -2.55 2.34
C CYS A 45 29.00 -1.39 2.51
N VAL A 46 29.33 -0.22 1.96
CA VAL A 46 28.45 0.96 1.95
C VAL A 46 27.16 0.67 1.20
N ILE A 47 27.23 0.13 -0.02
CA ILE A 47 26.05 -0.21 -0.83
C ILE A 47 25.17 -1.24 -0.13
N ASN A 48 25.75 -2.27 0.49
CA ASN A 48 24.98 -3.26 1.23
C ASN A 48 24.24 -2.64 2.43
N ARG A 49 24.87 -1.70 3.13
CA ARG A 49 24.21 -0.96 4.22
C ARG A 49 23.06 -0.10 3.69
N SER A 50 23.28 0.64 2.61
CA SER A 50 22.24 1.48 1.98
C SER A 50 21.07 0.64 1.48
N LEU A 51 21.33 -0.50 0.81
CA LEU A 51 20.28 -1.42 0.37
C LEU A 51 19.44 -1.93 1.54
N ARG A 52 20.07 -2.33 2.66
CA ARG A 52 19.33 -2.75 3.86
C ARG A 52 18.39 -1.65 4.37
N GLN A 53 18.86 -0.41 4.42
CA GLN A 53 18.04 0.72 4.85
C GLN A 53 16.86 0.96 3.90
N LEU A 54 17.08 0.90 2.59
CA LEU A 54 16.02 1.07 1.60
C LEU A 54 14.98 -0.06 1.64
N PHE A 55 15.41 -1.31 1.89
CA PHE A 55 14.47 -2.42 2.06
C PHE A 55 13.60 -2.27 3.32
N GLU A 56 14.17 -1.80 4.43
CA GLU A 56 13.39 -1.50 5.64
C GLU A 56 12.42 -0.31 5.40
N GLU A 57 12.86 0.73 4.69
CA GLU A 57 11.99 1.85 4.30
C GLU A 57 10.83 1.36 3.42
N LEU A 58 11.11 0.49 2.44
CA LEU A 58 10.10 -0.09 1.57
C LEU A 58 9.09 -0.95 2.35
N LYS A 59 9.57 -1.71 3.34
CA LYS A 59 8.72 -2.49 4.24
C LYS A 59 7.78 -1.59 5.06
N GLY A 60 8.32 -0.52 5.66
CA GLY A 60 7.52 0.44 6.41
C GLY A 60 6.44 1.12 5.55
N LEU A 61 6.78 1.50 4.30
CA LEU A 61 5.80 2.06 3.36
C LEU A 61 4.69 1.06 3.00
N ASN A 62 5.01 -0.22 2.85
CA ASN A 62 4.02 -1.26 2.58
C ASN A 62 3.10 -1.50 3.78
N GLU A 63 3.63 -1.48 5.00
CA GLU A 63 2.85 -1.63 6.22
C GLU A 63 1.88 -0.47 6.41
N GLN A 64 2.31 0.77 6.14
CA GLN A 64 1.44 1.95 6.14
C GLN A 64 0.30 1.85 5.12
N LEU A 65 0.61 1.46 3.88
CA LEU A 65 -0.42 1.22 2.87
C LEU A 65 -1.41 0.13 3.29
N ALA A 66 -0.94 -0.90 4.00
CA ALA A 66 -1.79 -1.98 4.49
C ALA A 66 -2.71 -1.50 5.63
N THR A 67 -2.23 -0.64 6.54
CA THR A 67 -3.06 -0.06 7.60
C THR A 67 -4.12 0.87 7.03
N ASP A 68 -3.75 1.73 6.08
CA ASP A 68 -4.68 2.68 5.44
C ASP A 68 -5.80 1.94 4.71
N ASN A 69 -5.45 0.89 3.96
CA ASN A 69 -6.44 0.04 3.29
C ASN A 69 -7.36 -0.68 4.28
N ARG A 70 -6.84 -1.09 5.43
CA ARG A 70 -7.64 -1.76 6.46
C ARG A 70 -8.64 -0.78 7.09
N GLN A 71 -8.22 0.47 7.36
CA GLN A 71 -9.09 1.54 7.85
C GLN A 71 -10.17 1.94 6.82
N LEU A 72 -9.83 2.01 5.53
CA LEU A 72 -10.81 2.27 4.48
C LEU A 72 -11.87 1.16 4.41
N LYS A 73 -11.48 -0.10 4.55
CA LYS A 73 -12.43 -1.23 4.59
C LYS A 73 -13.35 -1.18 5.81
N THR A 74 -12.84 -0.80 6.98
CA THR A 74 -13.67 -0.65 8.18
C THR A 74 -14.65 0.50 8.03
N ASN A 75 -14.22 1.64 7.48
CA ASN A 75 -15.09 2.80 7.26
C ASN A 75 -16.17 2.48 6.22
N ASN A 76 -15.82 1.80 5.13
CA ASN A 76 -16.79 1.37 4.13
C ASN A 76 -17.76 0.31 4.67
N GLY A 77 -17.29 -0.60 5.53
CA GLY A 77 -18.15 -1.58 6.21
C GLY A 77 -19.11 -0.92 7.21
N GLN A 78 -18.68 0.12 7.92
CA GLN A 78 -19.53 0.92 8.80
C GLN A 78 -20.57 1.72 8.03
N LEU A 79 -20.20 2.34 6.91
CA LEU A 79 -21.14 3.03 6.01
C LEU A 79 -22.16 2.04 5.40
N ALA A 80 -21.72 0.86 5.00
CA ALA A 80 -22.60 -0.19 4.50
C ALA A 80 -23.58 -0.67 5.59
N MET A 81 -23.11 -0.91 6.82
CA MET A 81 -23.98 -1.24 7.94
C MET A 81 -24.98 -0.11 8.23
N GLY A 82 -24.55 1.15 8.27
CA GLY A 82 -25.43 2.31 8.41
C GLY A 82 -26.47 2.43 7.29
N SER A 83 -26.14 2.00 6.07
CA SER A 83 -27.08 1.92 4.94
C SER A 83 -28.06 0.75 5.06
N TYR A 84 -27.66 -0.38 5.64
CA TYR A 84 -28.56 -1.51 5.92
C TYR A 84 -29.47 -1.25 7.12
N PHE A 85 -29.07 -0.35 8.03
CA PHE A 85 -29.95 0.25 9.03
C PHE A 85 -30.80 1.37 8.40
N ILE A 86 -31.62 1.04 7.40
CA ILE A 86 -32.86 1.79 7.19
C ILE A 86 -33.65 1.55 8.48
N SER A 87 -33.65 2.56 9.34
CA SER A 87 -34.24 2.52 10.67
C SER A 87 -35.63 1.87 10.62
N PRO A 88 -36.01 1.02 11.60
CA PRO A 88 -37.38 0.52 11.71
C PRO A 88 -38.42 1.66 11.77
N GLU A 89 -37.99 2.86 12.15
CA GLU A 89 -38.78 4.09 12.11
C GLU A 89 -39.12 4.52 10.67
N PHE A 90 -38.20 4.34 9.72
CA PHE A 90 -38.43 4.64 8.31
C PHE A 90 -39.40 3.65 7.68
N LYS A 91 -39.28 2.36 8.03
CA LYS A 91 -40.24 1.33 7.61
C LYS A 91 -41.63 1.59 8.20
N ALA A 92 -41.70 2.00 9.47
CA ALA A 92 -42.97 2.40 10.09
C ALA A 92 -43.57 3.67 9.46
N LEU A 93 -42.74 4.62 9.05
CA LEU A 93 -43.17 5.83 8.34
C LEU A 93 -43.70 5.50 6.94
N GLU A 94 -43.03 4.60 6.22
CA GLU A 94 -43.45 4.10 4.91
C GLU A 94 -44.81 3.39 4.99
N THR A 95 -44.98 2.47 5.95
CA THR A 95 -46.28 1.81 6.19
C THR A 95 -47.38 2.81 6.53
N ARG A 96 -47.09 3.83 7.35
CA ARG A 96 -48.06 4.89 7.68
C ARG A 96 -48.45 5.74 6.48
N ALA A 97 -47.47 6.10 5.64
CA ALA A 97 -47.72 6.84 4.41
C ALA A 97 -48.60 6.02 3.45
N ILE A 98 -48.28 4.74 3.24
CA ILE A 98 -49.08 3.82 2.41
C ILE A 98 -50.52 3.72 2.95
N MET A 99 -50.70 3.55 4.27
CA MET A 99 -52.03 3.51 4.88
C MET A 99 -52.82 4.82 4.68
N GLN A 100 -52.16 5.97 4.79
CA GLN A 100 -52.78 7.27 4.58
C GLN A 100 -53.20 7.47 3.11
N PHE A 101 -52.37 7.08 2.15
CA PHE A 101 -52.74 7.16 0.73
C PHE A 101 -53.87 6.20 0.37
N ASN A 102 -53.87 4.98 0.93
CA ASN A 102 -54.94 3.99 0.70
C ASN A 102 -56.25 4.33 1.44
N SER A 103 -56.21 5.27 2.39
CA SER A 103 -57.42 5.81 3.02
C SER A 103 -58.19 6.76 2.09
N ASP A 104 -57.51 7.34 1.09
CA ASP A 104 -58.14 8.09 0.01
C ASP A 104 -58.54 7.13 -1.12
N ARG A 105 -59.83 7.09 -1.47
CA ARG A 105 -60.38 6.21 -2.53
C ARG A 105 -59.82 6.50 -3.93
N ARG A 106 -59.03 7.56 -4.09
CA ARG A 106 -58.42 7.98 -5.36
C ARG A 106 -57.07 7.33 -5.63
N PHE A 107 -56.42 6.76 -4.63
CA PHE A 107 -55.08 6.18 -4.76
C PHE A 107 -55.02 4.80 -4.14
N THR A 108 -54.22 3.90 -4.73
CA THR A 108 -53.90 2.61 -4.12
C THR A 108 -52.42 2.35 -4.36
N ILE A 109 -51.65 2.31 -3.28
CA ILE A 109 -50.21 2.08 -3.27
C ILE A 109 -49.95 0.81 -2.45
N THR A 110 -49.15 -0.09 -2.99
CA THR A 110 -48.66 -1.29 -2.29
C THR A 110 -47.16 -1.16 -2.06
N GLU A 111 -46.62 -1.92 -1.10
CA GLU A 111 -45.17 -2.03 -0.85
C GLU A 111 -44.36 -2.38 -2.11
#